data_AF-A0A2G9MKV9-F1
#
_entry.id   AF-A0A2G9MKV9-F1
#
_cell.length_a   1.000
_cell.length_b   1.000
_cell.length_c   1.000
_cell.angle_alpha   90.00
_cell.angle_beta   90.00
_cell.angle_gamma   90.00
#
_symmetry.space_group_name_H-M   'P 1'
#
loop_
_entity.id
_entity.type
_entity.pdbx_description
1 polymer ?
#
loop_
_entity_poly.entity_id
_entity_poly.type
_entity_poly.pdbx_seq_one_letter_code
_entity_poly.pdbx_strand_id
1 'polypeptide(L)'
;MDVKEITAKAMKALKECDAIIADASEKANSVYFEVGYAKALGKKVIIIHKKGTEANFLRILADTSIEYKGFEDLKERLKKCGLQKFK
;
A
#
# COMPACT_ATOMS: atom_id res chain seq x y z
N MET A 1 -19.77 13.33 2.62
CA MET A 1 -18.41 13.81 2.30
C MET A 1 -18.27 13.73 0.80
N ASP A 2 -17.88 14.82 0.15
CA ASP A 2 -17.80 14.88 -1.32
C ASP A 2 -16.61 14.06 -1.84
N VAL A 3 -16.72 13.46 -3.02
CA VAL A 3 -15.63 12.64 -3.61
C VAL A 3 -14.35 13.46 -3.76
N LYS A 4 -14.45 14.75 -4.09
CA LYS A 4 -13.29 15.65 -4.19
C LYS A 4 -12.62 15.85 -2.84
N GLU A 5 -13.40 15.94 -1.76
CA GLU A 5 -12.85 16.07 -0.41
C GLU A 5 -12.11 14.81 0.04
N ILE A 6 -12.65 13.62 -0.31
CA ILE A 6 -11.99 12.34 -0.04
C ILE A 6 -10.63 12.29 -0.76
N THR A 7 -10.63 12.58 -2.06
CA THR A 7 -9.41 12.56 -2.88
C THR A 7 -8.39 13.60 -2.40
N ALA A 8 -8.82 14.81 -2.04
CA ALA A 8 -7.93 15.85 -1.53
C ALA A 8 -7.25 15.43 -0.22
N LYS A 9 -8.00 14.79 0.70
CA LYS A 9 -7.45 14.25 1.95
C LYS A 9 -6.45 13.12 1.69
N ALA A 10 -6.78 12.19 0.79
CA ALA A 10 -5.86 11.10 0.42
C ALA A 10 -4.56 11.65 -0.19
N MET A 11 -4.65 12.58 -1.15
CA MET A 11 -3.47 13.21 -1.76
C MET A 11 -2.61 13.96 -0.75
N LYS A 12 -3.23 14.63 0.23
CA LYS A 12 -2.49 15.28 1.32
C LYS A 12 -1.73 14.25 2.17
N ALA A 13 -2.40 13.17 2.58
CA ALA A 13 -1.78 12.10 3.35
C ALA A 13 -0.59 11.45 2.61
N LEU A 14 -0.72 11.22 1.30
CA LEU A 14 0.36 10.67 0.46
C LEU A 14 1.58 11.58 0.37
N LYS A 15 1.40 12.90 0.44
CA LYS A 15 2.52 13.86 0.45
C LYS A 15 3.23 13.87 1.80
N GLU A 16 2.48 13.73 2.89
CA GLU A 16 2.97 13.85 4.27
C GLU A 16 3.55 12.54 4.83
N CYS A 17 3.17 11.37 4.30
CA CYS A 17 3.69 10.09 4.80
C CYS A 17 5.11 9.77 4.32
N ASP A 18 5.80 8.87 5.03
CA ASP A 18 7.08 8.29 4.60
C ASP A 18 6.91 7.05 3.72
N ALA A 19 5.81 6.33 3.93
CA ALA A 19 5.49 5.08 3.25
C ALA A 19 3.98 4.91 3.07
N ILE A 20 3.60 4.11 2.07
CA ILE A 20 2.23 3.64 1.85
C ILE A 20 2.21 2.11 1.94
N ILE A 21 1.18 1.59 2.60
CA ILE A 21 0.83 0.17 2.56
C ILE A 21 -0.50 0.06 1.81
N ALA A 22 -0.51 -0.64 0.68
CA ALA A 22 -1.70 -0.84 -0.14
C ALA A 22 -2.05 -2.32 -0.25
N ASP A 23 -3.33 -2.65 -0.06
CA ASP A 23 -3.85 -4.00 -0.26
C ASP A 23 -4.22 -4.21 -1.73
N ALA A 24 -3.61 -5.20 -2.36
CA ALA A 24 -3.79 -5.60 -3.75
C ALA A 24 -4.53 -6.94 -3.87
N SER A 25 -5.23 -7.39 -2.82
CA SER A 25 -6.03 -8.62 -2.84
C SER A 25 -7.21 -8.55 -3.81
N GLU A 26 -7.67 -7.33 -4.12
CA GLU A 26 -8.77 -7.06 -5.04
C GLU A 26 -8.39 -5.95 -6.02
N LYS A 27 -9.06 -5.92 -7.18
CA LYS A 27 -8.86 -4.86 -8.17
C LYS A 27 -9.53 -3.57 -7.68
N ALA A 28 -8.73 -2.56 -7.37
CA ALA A 28 -9.20 -1.25 -6.94
C ALA A 28 -8.54 -0.13 -7.75
N ASN A 29 -9.33 0.51 -8.63
CA ASN A 29 -8.84 1.55 -9.55
C ASN A 29 -8.19 2.74 -8.83
N SER A 30 -8.74 3.14 -7.68
CA SER A 30 -8.18 4.21 -6.85
C SER A 30 -6.81 3.85 -6.28
N VAL A 31 -6.61 2.58 -5.90
CA VAL A 31 -5.34 2.12 -5.31
C VAL A 31 -4.20 2.20 -6.32
N TYR A 32 -4.44 1.88 -7.60
CA TYR A 32 -3.41 2.08 -8.63
C TYR A 32 -2.96 3.53 -8.74
N PHE A 33 -3.91 4.46 -8.67
CA PHE A 33 -3.62 5.89 -8.71
C PHE A 33 -2.79 6.32 -7.49
N GLU A 34 -3.22 5.93 -6.28
CA GLU A 34 -2.54 6.29 -5.04
C GLU A 34 -1.11 5.71 -4.96
N VAL A 35 -0.94 4.44 -5.34
CA VAL A 35 0.37 3.78 -5.36
C VAL A 35 1.28 4.40 -6.42
N GLY A 36 0.77 4.63 -7.64
CA GLY A 36 1.54 5.28 -8.70
C GLY A 36 1.99 6.69 -8.31
N TYR A 37 1.09 7.46 -7.70
CA TYR A 37 1.40 8.82 -7.23
C TYR A 37 2.40 8.80 -6.08
N ALA A 38 2.24 7.92 -5.09
CA ALA A 38 3.20 7.73 -4.02
C ALA A 38 4.60 7.36 -4.55
N LYS A 39 4.68 6.47 -5.54
CA LYS A 39 5.95 6.09 -6.17
C LYS A 39 6.60 7.29 -6.87
N ALA A 40 5.83 8.09 -7.59
CA ALA A 40 6.32 9.31 -8.25
C ALA A 40 6.82 10.35 -7.24
N LEU A 41 6.23 10.41 -6.04
CA LEU A 41 6.69 11.24 -4.92
C LEU A 41 7.92 10.68 -4.19
N GLY A 42 8.45 9.53 -4.62
CA GLY A 42 9.59 8.87 -3.98
C GLY A 42 9.26 8.22 -2.63
N LYS A 43 7.97 7.99 -2.33
CA LYS A 43 7.54 7.32 -1.10
C LYS A 43 7.84 5.83 -1.16
N LYS A 44 8.06 5.22 0.00
CA LYS A 44 8.23 3.77 0.09
C LYS A 44 6.89 3.06 -0.14
N VAL A 45 6.83 2.18 -1.14
CA VAL A 45 5.62 1.45 -1.53
C VAL A 45 5.67 0.03 -1.00
N ILE A 46 4.69 -0.33 -0.18
CA ILE A 46 4.53 -1.67 0.38
C ILE A 46 3.20 -2.22 -0.12
N ILE A 47 3.26 -3.32 -0.84
CA ILE A 47 2.06 -4.01 -1.33
C ILE A 47 1.83 -5.23 -0.48
N ILE A 48 0.62 -5.36 0.05
CA ILE A 48 0.14 -6.57 0.73
C ILE A 48 -0.90 -7.23 -0.16
N HIS A 49 -0.96 -8.56 -0.17
CA HIS A 49 -2.01 -9.28 -0.88
C HIS A 49 -2.29 -10.63 -0.24
N LYS A 50 -3.57 -11.05 -0.24
CA LYS A 50 -3.94 -12.38 0.24
C LYS A 50 -3.35 -13.45 -0.66
N LYS A 51 -2.96 -14.56 -0.04
CA LYS A 51 -2.50 -15.75 -0.76
C LYS A 51 -3.57 -16.21 -1.75
N GLY A 52 -3.16 -16.42 -2.99
CA GLY A 52 -4.04 -16.85 -4.08
C GLY A 52 -4.75 -15.73 -4.83
N THR A 53 -4.45 -14.45 -4.54
CA THR A 53 -4.99 -13.30 -5.28
C THR A 53 -4.00 -12.79 -6.34
N GLU A 54 -4.53 -12.20 -7.42
CA GLU A 54 -3.71 -11.61 -8.48
C GLU A 54 -3.28 -10.17 -8.14
N ALA A 55 -2.04 -10.01 -7.65
CA ALA A 55 -1.45 -8.71 -7.29
C ALA A 55 -0.39 -8.18 -8.28
N ASN A 56 -0.28 -8.81 -9.47
CA ASN A 56 0.89 -8.70 -10.35
C ASN A 56 1.25 -7.25 -10.75
N PHE A 57 0.26 -6.41 -11.04
CA PHE A 57 0.53 -5.06 -11.55
C PHE A 57 1.10 -4.12 -10.47
N LEU A 58 0.49 -4.10 -9.27
CA LEU A 58 0.97 -3.25 -8.16
C LEU A 58 2.31 -3.74 -7.62
N ARG A 59 2.56 -5.06 -7.65
CA ARG A 59 3.81 -5.65 -7.19
C ARG A 59 5.04 -5.11 -7.93
N ILE A 60 4.90 -4.71 -9.20
CA ILE A 60 6.00 -4.14 -10.00
C ILE A 60 6.48 -2.80 -9.41
N LEU A 61 5.57 -2.04 -8.79
CA LEU A 61 5.88 -0.74 -8.18
C LEU A 61 6.39 -0.86 -6.74
N ALA A 62 6.24 -2.04 -6.14
CA ALA A 62 6.50 -2.28 -4.73
C ALA A 62 7.99 -2.29 -4.41
N ASP A 63 8.39 -1.54 -3.38
CA ASP A 63 9.68 -1.71 -2.73
C ASP A 63 9.67 -2.93 -1.78
N THR A 64 8.47 -3.33 -1.33
CA THR A 64 8.26 -4.54 -0.53
C THR A 64 6.91 -5.14 -0.86
N SER A 65 6.87 -6.45 -1.14
CA SER A 65 5.63 -7.19 -1.42
C SER A 65 5.44 -8.28 -0.39
N ILE A 66 4.25 -8.35 0.22
CA ILE A 66 3.92 -9.29 1.29
C ILE A 66 2.67 -10.08 0.90
N GLU A 67 2.85 -11.36 0.60
CA GLU A 67 1.74 -12.29 0.54
C GLU A 67 1.35 -12.73 1.97
N TYR A 68 0.06 -12.72 2.31
CA TYR A 68 -0.44 -13.12 3.63
C TYR A 68 -1.64 -14.07 3.55
N LYS A 69 -1.82 -14.96 4.55
CA LYS A 69 -2.96 -15.90 4.61
C LYS A 69 -4.11 -15.40 5.49
N GLY A 70 -3.80 -14.59 6.49
CA GLY A 70 -4.73 -14.05 7.46
C GLY A 70 -4.10 -12.94 8.29
N PHE A 71 -4.86 -12.32 9.19
CA PHE A 71 -4.41 -11.13 9.91
C PHE A 71 -3.20 -11.37 10.81
N GLU A 72 -3.13 -12.50 11.51
CA GLU A 72 -1.98 -12.83 12.37
C GLU A 72 -0.70 -13.08 11.56
N ASP A 73 -0.80 -13.75 10.41
CA ASP A 73 0.31 -13.94 9.47
C ASP A 73 0.77 -12.59 8.87
N LEU A 74 -0.18 -11.71 8.53
CA LEU A 74 0.13 -10.35 8.06
C LEU A 74 0.91 -9.56 9.12
N LYS A 75 0.45 -9.57 10.38
CA LYS A 75 1.16 -8.92 11.49
C LYS A 75 2.58 -9.44 11.64
N GLU A 76 2.78 -10.76 11.60
CA GLU A 76 4.09 -11.37 11.72
C GLU A 76 5.01 -10.92 10.57
N ARG A 77 4.50 -10.88 9.34
CA ARG A 77 5.25 -10.46 8.15
C ARG A 77 5.64 -8.98 8.21
N LEU A 78 4.71 -8.11 8.60
CA LEU A 78 5.00 -6.67 8.74
C LEU A 78 6.09 -6.42 9.79
N LYS A 79 6.09 -7.18 10.90
CA LYS A 79 7.16 -7.12 11.91
C LYS A 79 8.53 -7.49 11.32
N LYS A 80 8.60 -8.55 10.51
CA LYS A 80 9.85 -9.01 9.85
C LYS A 80 10.36 -8.02 8.81
N CYS A 81 9.47 -7.28 8.13
CA CYS A 81 9.84 -6.24 7.16
C CYS A 81 10.42 -4.96 7.80
N GLY A 82 10.59 -4.90 9.12
CA GLY A 82 11.22 -3.76 9.79
C GLY A 82 10.31 -2.54 9.95
N LEU A 83 9.00 -2.69 9.73
CA LEU A 83 8.01 -1.61 9.85
C LEU A 83 7.75 -1.12 11.28
N GLN A 84 8.50 -1.61 12.27
CA GLN A 84 8.41 -1.15 13.67
C GLN A 84 9.12 0.18 13.94
N LYS A 85 9.74 0.80 12.92
CA LYS A 85 10.61 1.99 13.07
C LYS A 85 10.10 3.26 12.37
N PHE A 86 8.89 3.26 11.83
CA PHE A 86 8.28 4.49 11.33
C PHE A 86 7.75 5.26 12.54
N LYS A 87 8.47 6.34 12.88
CA LYS A 87 8.19 7.20 14.03
C LYS A 87 7.10 8.20 13.68
#